data_AF-A0A965UP15-F1
#
_entry.id   AF-A0A965UP15-F1
#
_cell.length_a   1.000
_cell.length_b   1.000
_cell.length_c   1.000
_cell.angle_alpha   90.00
_cell.angle_beta   90.00
_cell.angle_gamma   90.00
#
_symmetry.space_group_name_H-M   'P 1'
#
loop_
_entity.id
_entity.type
_entity.pdbx_description
1 polymer ?
#
loop_
_entity_poly.entity_id
_entity_poly.type
_entity_poly.pdbx_seq_one_letter_code
_entity_poly.pdbx_strand_id
1 'polypeptide(L)' 'MPLPSPEKKDKIKDFVGRFMGNETAVKDFPDIKQRAAVAYQTYRDWKKKQRRNKSLEDASLIPAVYILSQG' A
#
# COMPACT_ATOMS: atom_id res chain seq x y z
N MET A 1 10.77 14.04 -8.63
CA MET A 1 10.89 12.62 -8.24
C MET A 1 9.52 11.94 -8.34
N PRO A 2 9.43 10.60 -8.51
CA PRO A 2 8.17 9.90 -8.29
C PRO A 2 7.76 9.96 -6.79
N LEU A 3 6.47 9.84 -6.52
CA LEU A 3 5.95 9.73 -5.15
C LEU A 3 6.46 8.45 -4.50
N PRO A 4 6.96 8.52 -3.24
CA PRO A 4 7.46 7.34 -2.55
C PRO A 4 6.29 6.38 -2.31
N SER A 5 6.52 5.09 -2.58
CA SER A 5 5.55 4.03 -2.28
C SER A 5 5.96 3.30 -1.00
N PRO A 6 5.00 2.91 -0.14
CA PRO A 6 5.32 2.17 1.07
C PRO A 6 5.71 0.72 0.79
N GLU A 7 6.61 0.15 1.60
CA GLU A 7 7.11 -1.23 1.46
C GLU A 7 6.69 -2.13 2.63
N LYS A 8 6.70 -3.47 2.44
CA LYS A 8 6.31 -4.46 3.46
C LYS A 8 7.13 -4.43 4.74
N LYS A 9 8.38 -3.97 4.67
CA LYS A 9 9.27 -3.87 5.83
C LYS A 9 9.37 -2.45 6.37
N ASP A 10 8.75 -1.48 5.71
CA ASP A 10 8.85 -0.07 6.03
C ASP A 10 7.88 0.28 7.17
N LYS A 11 8.39 0.98 8.19
CA LYS A 11 7.55 1.47 9.29
C LYS A 11 6.80 2.70 8.80
N ILE A 12 5.59 2.91 9.31
CA ILE A 12 4.78 4.07 8.92
C ILE A 12 5.52 5.41 9.11
N LYS A 13 6.38 5.50 10.13
CA LYS A 13 7.18 6.71 10.42
C LYS A 13 8.24 6.98 9.35
N ASP A 14 8.94 5.95 8.90
CA ASP A 14 9.97 6.04 7.86
C ASP A 14 9.34 6.44 6.52
N PHE A 15 8.23 5.80 6.14
CA PHE A 15 7.43 6.20 4.98
C PHE A 15 6.94 7.64 5.06
N VAL A 16 6.35 8.05 6.18
CA VAL A 16 5.85 9.43 6.37
C VAL A 16 6.99 10.43 6.29
N GLY A 17 8.16 10.15 6.88
CA GLY A 17 9.34 11.02 6.77
C GLY A 17 9.78 11.21 5.31
N ARG A 18 9.85 10.12 4.54
CA ARG A 18 10.16 10.17 3.09
C ARG A 18 9.10 10.91 2.28
N PHE A 19 7.83 10.69 2.59
CA PHE A 19 6.71 11.35 1.91
C PHE A 19 6.67 12.84 2.22
N MET A 20 6.94 13.25 3.46
CA MET A 20 6.95 14.66 3.86
C MET A 20 8.10 15.46 3.23
N GLY A 21 9.26 14.82 3.04
CA GLY A 21 10.44 15.41 2.40
C GLY A 21 10.47 15.29 0.87
N ASN A 22 9.47 14.66 0.24
CA ASN A 22 9.43 14.49 -1.20
C ASN A 22 8.94 15.77 -1.89
N GLU A 23 9.72 16.28 -2.85
CA GLU A 23 9.42 17.53 -3.57
C GLU A 23 8.06 17.54 -4.27
N THR A 24 7.60 16.40 -4.80
CA THR A 24 6.29 16.27 -5.43
C THR A 24 5.18 16.35 -4.39
N ALA A 25 5.29 15.61 -3.29
CA ALA A 25 4.34 15.72 -2.17
C ALA A 25 4.32 17.13 -1.55
N VAL A 26 5.47 17.84 -1.57
CA VAL A 26 5.56 19.23 -1.11
C VAL A 26 4.82 20.18 -2.04
N LYS A 27 4.94 19.96 -3.35
CA LYS A 27 4.30 20.77 -4.38
C LYS A 27 2.78 20.56 -4.44
N ASP A 28 2.33 19.31 -4.37
CA ASP A 28 0.90 18.96 -4.41
C ASP A 28 0.19 19.28 -3.08
N PHE A 29 0.87 19.09 -1.95
CA PHE A 29 0.32 19.33 -0.62
C PHE A 29 1.20 20.32 0.15
N PRO A 30 1.08 21.63 -0.08
CA PRO A 30 1.90 22.63 0.62
C PRO A 30 1.63 22.65 2.12
N ASP A 31 0.41 22.34 2.54
CA ASP A 31 0.04 22.24 3.96
C ASP A 31 0.59 20.96 4.61
N ILE A 32 1.30 21.13 5.72
CA ILE A 32 1.97 20.04 6.44
C ILE A 32 0.96 19.03 6.99
N LYS A 33 -0.20 19.49 7.47
CA LYS A 33 -1.23 18.61 8.05
C LYS A 33 -1.91 17.80 6.96
N GLN A 34 -2.25 18.42 5.84
CA GLN A 34 -2.80 17.72 4.68
C GLN A 34 -1.81 16.70 4.11
N ARG A 35 -0.53 17.07 3.96
CA ARG A 35 0.51 16.16 3.48
C ARG A 35 0.69 14.96 4.40
N ALA A 36 0.72 15.18 5.71
CA ALA A 36 0.78 14.11 6.70
C ALA A 36 -0.46 13.20 6.59
N ALA A 37 -1.67 13.77 6.50
CA ALA A 37 -2.91 13.00 6.36
C ALA A 37 -2.88 12.12 5.10
N VAL A 38 -2.44 12.66 3.96
CA VAL A 38 -2.29 11.91 2.71
C VAL A 38 -1.25 10.80 2.84
N ALA A 39 -0.13 11.06 3.51
CA ALA A 39 0.90 10.04 3.77
C ALA A 39 0.33 8.87 4.60
N TYR A 40 -0.34 9.17 5.71
CA TYR A 40 -0.97 8.15 6.56
C TYR A 40 -2.05 7.38 5.81
N GLN A 41 -2.88 8.06 5.03
CA GLN A 41 -3.94 7.44 4.23
C GLN A 41 -3.35 6.48 3.18
N THR A 42 -2.35 6.94 2.43
CA THR A 42 -1.63 6.14 1.43
C THR A 42 -1.05 4.86 2.03
N TYR A 43 -0.41 4.94 3.21
CA TYR A 43 0.12 3.77 3.90
C TYR A 43 -0.99 2.80 4.33
N ARG A 44 -2.11 3.31 4.85
CA ARG A 44 -3.26 2.48 5.28
C ARG A 44 -3.89 1.76 4.09
N ASP A 45 -4.08 2.45 2.97
CA ASP A 45 -4.65 1.87 1.76
C ASP A 45 -3.73 0.84 1.13
N TRP A 46 -2.42 1.11 1.10
CA TRP A 46 -1.42 0.13 0.72
C TRP A 46 -1.49 -1.12 1.60
N LYS A 47 -1.57 -0.97 2.94
CA LYS A 47 -1.68 -2.10 3.87
C LYS A 47 -2.96 -2.89 3.65
N LYS A 48 -4.10 -2.23 3.37
CA LYS A 48 -5.35 -2.90 3.00
C LYS A 48 -5.21 -3.67 1.68
N LYS A 49 -4.58 -3.07 0.67
CA LYS A 49 -4.32 -3.71 -0.62
C LYS A 49 -3.41 -4.93 -0.45
N GLN A 50 -2.38 -4.86 0.40
CA GLN A 50 -1.53 -6.01 0.72
C GLN A 50 -2.30 -7.13 1.43
N ARG A 51 -3.20 -6.80 2.38
CA ARG A 51 -4.04 -7.81 3.03
C ARG A 51 -5.01 -8.47 2.05
N ARG A 52 -5.60 -7.68 1.14
CA ARG A 52 -6.46 -8.18 0.07
C ARG A 52 -5.67 -9.06 -0.90
N ASN A 53 -4.46 -8.64 -1.30
CA ASN A 53 -3.60 -9.42 -2.19
C ASN A 53 -3.18 -10.73 -1.53
N LYS A 54 -2.82 -10.70 -0.25
CA LYS A 54 -2.53 -11.91 0.52
C LYS A 54 -3.73 -12.85 0.58
N SER A 55 -4.94 -12.30 0.76
CA SER A 55 -6.17 -13.10 0.74
C SER A 55 -6.49 -13.69 -0.65
N LEU A 56 -6.09 -13.04 -1.74
CA LEU A 56 -6.21 -13.56 -3.11
C LEU A 56 -5.14 -14.63 -3.40
N GLU A 57 -3.94 -14.47 -2.85
CA GLU A 57 -2.88 -15.48 -2.88
C GLU A 57 -3.30 -16.74 -2.09
N ASP A 58 -3.86 -16.59 -0.87
CA ASP A 58 -4.44 -17.68 -0.08
C ASP A 58 -5.67 -18.32 -0.75
N ALA A 59 -6.51 -17.55 -1.47
CA ALA A 59 -7.64 -18.10 -2.22
C ALA A 59 -7.22 -18.84 -3.50
N SER A 60 -6.02 -18.58 -4.03
CA SER A 60 -5.43 -19.38 -5.13
C SER A 60 -4.86 -20.72 -4.66
N LEU A 61 -4.81 -20.96 -3.36
CA LEU A 61 -4.43 -22.23 -2.70
C LEU A 61 -5.63 -23.17 -2.50
N ILE A 62 -6.75 -22.95 -3.18
CA ILE A 62 -7.74 -24.02 -3.39
C ILE A 62 -7.03 -25.07 -4.26
N PRO A 63 -6.85 -26.33 -3.81
CA PRO A 63 -6.20 -27.34 -4.62
C PRO A 63 -6.96 -27.45 -5.94
N ALA A 64 -6.22 -27.42 -7.06
CA ALA A 64 -6.73 -27.58 -8.42
C ALA A 64 -7.41 -28.94 -8.70
N VAL A 65 -7.81 -29.67 -7.66
CA VAL A 65 -8.39 -31.00 -7.68
C VAL A 65 -9.92 -30.96 -7.90
N TYR A 66 -10.60 -29.82 -7.73
CA TYR A 66 -12.06 -29.77 -7.83
C TYR A 66 -12.63 -29.42 -9.22
N ILE A 67 -11.79 -29.16 -10.24
CA ILE A 67 -12.28 -28.74 -11.57
C ILE A 67 -12.43 -29.92 -12.57
N LEU A 68 -11.97 -31.13 -12.23
CA LEU A 68 -12.03 -32.30 -13.12
C LEU A 68 -13.08 -33.37 -12.75
N SER A 69 -14.01 -33.09 -11.82
CA SER A 69 -15.05 -34.06 -11.42
C SER A 69 -16.49 -33.62 -11.74
N GLN A 70 -16.67 -32.55 -12.52
CA GLN A 70 -17.97 -32.15 -13.07
C GLN A 70 -17.78 -31.86 -14.56
N GLY A 71 -17.89 -32.91 -15.38
CA GLY A 71 -17.75 -32.88 -16.82
C GLY A 71 -17.49 -34.27 -17.36
#